data_AF-A0A0C2VQQ2-F1
#
_entry.id   AF-A0A0C2VQQ2-F1
#
_cell.length_a   1.000
_cell.length_b   1.000
_cell.length_c   1.000
_cell.angle_alpha   90.00
_cell.angle_beta   90.00
_cell.angle_gamma   90.00
#
_symmetry.space_group_name_H-M   'P 1'
#
loop_
_entity.id
_entity.type
_entity.pdbx_description
1 polymer ?
#
loop_
_entity_poly.entity_id
_entity_poly.type
_entity_poly.pdbx_seq_one_letter_code
_entity_poly.pdbx_strand_id
1 'polypeptide(L)'
;ASAAAILGVLNDYNLKFESLLNEPFIYYLGSIVVMMTLGYGFLGYANLMGIGNENHFRHFLSTGAFGISIFMVMVIIVYVHTGRVLKSNWWIASGVVMLIVATVCRSLIPFFPNLTNQLMGLSIVFWILPFVVYFFKTKDFLLSPRVDGIKG
;
A
#
# COMPACT_ATOMS: atom_id res chain seq x y z
N ALA A 1 2.38 12.25 -18.73
CA ALA A 1 3.39 11.23 -19.05
C ALA A 1 3.60 10.25 -17.90
N SER A 2 4.00 10.69 -16.71
CA SER A 2 4.40 9.80 -15.60
C SER A 2 3.32 8.80 -15.14
N ALA A 3 2.06 9.23 -15.00
CA ALA A 3 0.98 8.33 -14.56
C ALA A 3 0.75 7.15 -15.53
N ALA A 4 0.73 7.42 -16.84
CA ALA A 4 0.58 6.39 -17.87
C ALA A 4 1.81 5.46 -17.95
N ALA A 5 3.02 6.02 -17.85
CA ALA A 5 4.25 5.24 -17.85
C ALA A 5 4.31 4.26 -16.66
N ILE A 6 3.94 4.73 -15.46
CA ILE A 6 3.89 3.90 -14.26
C ILE A 6 2.78 2.85 -14.36
N LEU A 7 1.61 3.21 -14.91
CA LEU A 7 0.52 2.24 -15.11
C LEU A 7 0.94 1.11 -16.07
N GLY A 8 1.75 1.46 -17.09
CA GLY A 8 2.32 0.52 -18.03
C GLY A 8 3.18 -0.58 -17.38
N VAL A 9 3.77 -0.34 -16.21
CA VAL A 9 4.54 -1.35 -15.46
C VAL A 9 3.68 -2.56 -15.08
N LEU A 10 2.36 -2.40 -14.91
CA LEU A 10 1.47 -3.54 -14.65
C LEU A 10 1.46 -4.56 -15.79
N ASN A 11 1.83 -4.16 -17.01
CA ASN A 11 1.92 -5.06 -18.14
C ASN A 11 3.07 -6.07 -18.00
N ASP A 12 4.09 -5.78 -17.18
CA ASP A 12 5.20 -6.70 -16.92
C ASP A 12 4.74 -7.97 -16.17
N TYR A 13 3.60 -7.90 -15.47
CA TYR A 13 2.97 -9.07 -14.83
C TYR A 13 2.12 -9.91 -15.80
N ASN A 14 1.89 -9.43 -17.02
CA ASN A 14 1.15 -10.15 -18.05
C ASN A 14 2.13 -10.76 -19.07
N LEU A 15 2.76 -11.87 -18.69
CA LEU A 15 3.75 -12.54 -19.54
C LEU A 15 3.07 -13.24 -20.72
N LYS A 16 3.85 -13.47 -21.79
CA LYS A 16 3.36 -14.04 -23.06
C LYS A 16 2.68 -15.40 -22.91
N PHE A 17 3.09 -16.21 -21.94
CA PHE A 17 2.65 -17.59 -21.77
C PHE A 17 1.87 -17.84 -20.48
N GLU A 18 1.95 -16.93 -19.52
CA GLU A 18 1.23 -17.00 -18.24
C GLU A 18 0.97 -15.58 -17.71
N SER A 19 -0.21 -15.36 -17.12
CA SER A 19 -0.48 -14.09 -16.45
C SER A 19 -0.27 -14.27 -14.96
N LEU A 20 0.70 -13.54 -14.40
CA LEU A 20 0.98 -13.54 -12.97
C LEU A 20 0.02 -12.61 -12.21
N LEU A 21 -0.87 -11.90 -12.91
CA LEU A 21 -1.84 -10.96 -12.32
C LEU A 21 -2.79 -11.60 -11.30
N ASN A 22 -2.94 -12.92 -11.32
CA ASN A 22 -3.80 -13.65 -10.39
C ASN A 22 -3.08 -14.10 -9.11
N GLU A 23 -1.77 -13.87 -9.00
CA GLU A 23 -1.03 -14.20 -7.80
C GLU A 23 -1.33 -13.21 -6.66
N PRO A 24 -1.62 -13.68 -5.44
CA PRO A 24 -2.05 -12.80 -4.35
C PRO A 24 -1.08 -11.66 -4.02
N PHE A 25 0.23 -11.91 -4.07
CA PHE A 25 1.24 -10.88 -3.82
C PHE A 25 1.33 -9.84 -4.93
N ILE A 26 0.95 -10.21 -6.16
CA ILE A 26 0.92 -9.26 -7.28
C ILE A 26 -0.23 -8.27 -7.11
N TYR A 27 -1.34 -8.63 -6.47
CA TYR A 27 -2.34 -7.63 -6.08
C TYR A 27 -1.78 -6.59 -5.10
N TYR A 28 -0.97 -7.00 -4.12
CA TYR A 28 -0.38 -6.07 -3.16
C TYR A 28 0.65 -5.16 -3.82
N LEU A 29 1.56 -5.73 -4.61
CA LEU A 29 2.58 -4.97 -5.32
C LEU A 29 1.97 -4.08 -6.42
N GLY A 30 1.01 -4.61 -7.16
CA GLY A 30 0.25 -3.86 -8.17
C GLY A 30 -0.52 -2.70 -7.57
N SER A 31 -1.04 -2.84 -6.34
CA SER A 31 -1.70 -1.72 -5.65
C SER A 31 -0.76 -0.54 -5.39
N ILE A 32 0.54 -0.79 -5.15
CA ILE A 32 1.55 0.28 -5.01
C ILE A 32 1.65 1.06 -6.31
N VAL A 33 1.75 0.35 -7.44
CA VAL A 33 1.82 0.93 -8.78
C VAL A 33 0.56 1.74 -9.09
N VAL A 34 -0.62 1.19 -8.80
CA VAL A 34 -1.91 1.88 -9.00
C VAL A 34 -2.00 3.14 -8.15
N MET A 35 -1.66 3.08 -6.85
CA MET A 35 -1.67 4.26 -5.98
C MET A 35 -0.69 5.32 -6.46
N MET A 36 0.49 4.91 -6.95
CA MET A 36 1.48 5.82 -7.51
C MET A 36 1.00 6.48 -8.81
N THR A 37 0.39 5.70 -9.71
CA THR A 37 -0.26 6.20 -10.93
C THR A 37 -1.32 7.24 -10.60
N LEU A 38 -2.23 6.94 -9.66
CA LEU A 38 -3.28 7.85 -9.24
C LEU A 38 -2.70 9.12 -8.61
N GLY A 39 -1.67 9.01 -7.77
CA GLY A 39 -1.01 10.16 -7.16
C GLY A 39 -0.40 11.13 -8.18
N TYR A 40 0.42 10.62 -9.11
CA TYR A 40 0.97 11.47 -10.17
C TYR A 40 -0.10 11.96 -11.15
N GLY A 41 -1.13 11.16 -11.41
CA GLY A 41 -2.26 11.53 -12.26
C GLY A 41 -3.05 12.70 -11.67
N PHE A 42 -3.46 12.59 -10.41
CA PHE A 42 -4.21 13.64 -9.73
C PHE A 42 -3.38 14.89 -9.46
N LEU A 43 -2.09 14.76 -9.12
CA LEU A 43 -1.20 15.91 -8.99
C LEU A 43 -1.02 16.64 -10.33
N GLY A 44 -0.83 15.91 -11.42
CA GLY A 44 -0.76 16.50 -12.76
C GLY A 44 -2.06 17.20 -13.14
N TYR A 45 -3.19 16.53 -12.89
CA TYR A 45 -4.52 17.10 -13.15
C TYR A 45 -4.79 18.37 -12.35
N ALA A 46 -4.50 18.36 -11.04
CA ALA A 46 -4.69 19.50 -10.16
C ALA A 46 -3.90 20.72 -10.62
N ASN A 47 -2.62 20.52 -10.96
CA ASN A 47 -1.75 21.59 -11.46
C ASN A 47 -2.19 22.14 -12.82
N LEU A 48 -2.62 21.27 -13.75
CA LEU A 48 -3.07 21.70 -15.07
C LEU A 48 -4.40 22.48 -15.01
N MET A 49 -5.30 22.08 -14.12
CA MET A 49 -6.62 22.70 -13.99
C MET A 49 -6.64 23.88 -13.00
N GLY A 50 -5.58 24.05 -12.20
CA GLY A 50 -5.50 25.11 -11.19
C GLY A 50 -6.54 25.00 -10.07
N ILE A 51 -7.09 23.79 -9.84
CA ILE A 51 -8.19 23.55 -8.89
C ILE A 51 -7.72 23.47 -7.42
N GLY A 52 -6.40 23.47 -7.17
CA GLY A 52 -5.82 23.19 -5.87
C GLY A 52 -5.95 21.70 -5.47
N ASN A 53 -5.81 21.41 -4.18
CA ASN A 53 -5.89 20.07 -3.57
C ASN A 53 -4.67 19.16 -3.75
N GLU A 54 -3.54 19.70 -4.21
CA GLU A 54 -2.28 18.96 -4.36
C GLU A 54 -1.85 18.33 -3.04
N ASN A 55 -2.06 19.06 -1.93
CA ASN A 55 -1.76 18.54 -0.58
C ASN A 55 -2.55 17.28 -0.25
N HIS A 56 -3.80 17.18 -0.70
CA HIS A 56 -4.62 15.98 -0.50
C HIS A 56 -4.16 14.85 -1.42
N PHE A 57 -3.96 15.13 -2.71
CA PHE A 57 -3.54 14.13 -3.69
C PHE A 57 -2.13 13.57 -3.44
N ARG A 58 -1.23 14.31 -2.78
CA ARG A 58 0.07 13.79 -2.31
C ARG A 58 -0.07 12.54 -1.44
N HIS A 59 -1.20 12.33 -0.78
CA HIS A 59 -1.41 11.15 0.06
C HIS A 59 -1.57 9.86 -0.73
N PHE A 60 -1.92 9.91 -2.02
CA PHE A 60 -1.80 8.74 -2.90
C PHE A 60 -0.35 8.25 -3.00
N LEU A 61 0.63 9.16 -2.96
CA LEU A 61 2.05 8.80 -2.96
C LEU A 61 2.54 8.40 -1.57
N SER A 62 2.24 9.21 -0.54
CA SER A 62 2.77 8.97 0.80
C SER A 62 2.03 7.84 1.55
N THR A 63 0.74 8.00 1.82
CA THR A 63 -0.08 7.01 2.54
C THR A 63 -0.33 5.78 1.68
N GLY A 64 -0.60 5.96 0.39
CA GLY A 64 -0.90 4.88 -0.55
C GLY A 64 0.36 4.14 -0.98
N ALA A 65 1.09 4.67 -1.96
CA ALA A 65 2.21 3.97 -2.57
C ALA A 65 3.33 3.63 -1.57
N PHE A 66 3.84 4.62 -0.82
CA PHE A 66 4.92 4.38 0.14
C PHE A 66 4.44 3.65 1.40
N GLY A 67 3.25 3.95 1.90
CA GLY A 67 2.69 3.23 3.04
C GLY A 67 2.54 1.74 2.76
N ILE A 68 1.96 1.39 1.60
CA ILE A 68 1.80 -0.01 1.18
C ILE A 68 3.17 -0.64 0.90
N SER A 69 4.10 0.07 0.25
CA SER A 69 5.43 -0.50 -0.04
C SER A 69 6.20 -0.82 1.24
N ILE A 70 6.22 0.09 2.21
CA ILE A 70 6.88 -0.11 3.50
C ILE A 70 6.22 -1.28 4.25
N PHE A 71 4.88 -1.30 4.30
CA PHE A 71 4.14 -2.39 4.94
C PHE A 71 4.48 -3.76 4.30
N MET A 72 4.51 -3.84 2.98
CA MET A 72 4.85 -5.07 2.27
C MET A 72 6.31 -5.49 2.47
N VAL A 73 7.25 -4.54 2.47
CA VAL A 73 8.65 -4.80 2.78
C VAL A 73 8.80 -5.37 4.19
N MET A 74 8.13 -4.77 5.18
CA MET A 74 8.12 -5.27 6.56
C MET A 74 7.61 -6.71 6.64
N VAL A 75 6.49 -7.00 5.99
CA VAL A 75 5.94 -8.37 5.90
C VAL A 75 6.96 -9.32 5.27
N ILE A 76 7.49 -9.00 4.09
CA ILE A 76 8.43 -9.88 3.37
C ILE A 76 9.67 -10.15 4.20
N ILE A 77 10.29 -9.10 4.76
CA ILE A 77 11.53 -9.21 5.55
C ILE A 77 11.31 -10.10 6.77
N VAL A 78 10.21 -9.90 7.52
CA VAL A 78 9.93 -10.74 8.70
C VAL A 78 9.83 -12.21 8.33
N TYR A 79 9.16 -12.58 7.25
CA TYR A 79 9.02 -13.99 6.90
C TYR A 79 10.35 -14.56 6.39
N VAL A 80 10.98 -13.90 5.42
CA VAL A 80 12.19 -14.40 4.75
C VAL A 80 13.39 -14.45 5.70
N HIS A 81 13.62 -13.39 6.49
CA HIS A 81 14.78 -13.35 7.40
C HIS A 81 14.59 -14.14 8.68
N THR A 82 13.37 -14.61 8.98
CA THR A 82 13.15 -15.51 10.10
C THR A 82 12.98 -16.98 9.67
N GLY A 83 13.23 -17.28 8.39
CA GLY A 83 13.19 -18.64 7.83
C GLY A 83 11.79 -19.21 7.61
N ARG A 84 10.76 -18.36 7.62
CA ARG A 84 9.35 -18.77 7.50
C ARG A 84 8.87 -18.64 6.06
N VAL A 85 8.01 -19.56 5.62
CA VAL A 85 7.43 -19.52 4.26
C VAL A 85 6.49 -18.33 4.13
N LEU A 86 6.77 -17.45 3.18
CA LEU A 86 5.92 -16.32 2.84
C LEU A 86 4.65 -16.83 2.14
N LYS A 87 3.49 -16.66 2.78
CA LYS A 87 2.17 -16.96 2.20
C LYS A 87 1.24 -15.79 2.42
N SER A 88 0.42 -15.51 1.41
CA SER A 88 -0.66 -14.53 1.54
C SER A 88 -1.67 -15.05 2.56
N ASN A 89 -2.17 -14.14 3.38
CA ASN A 89 -3.16 -14.43 4.40
C ASN A 89 -4.08 -13.22 4.57
N TRP A 90 -5.21 -13.45 5.25
CA TRP A 90 -6.24 -12.44 5.42
C TRP A 90 -5.73 -11.18 6.12
N TRP A 91 -4.83 -11.31 7.11
CA TRP A 91 -4.37 -10.14 7.86
C TRP A 91 -3.46 -9.24 7.01
N ILE A 92 -2.58 -9.81 6.17
CA ILE A 92 -1.76 -9.04 5.21
C ILE A 92 -2.67 -8.33 4.21
N ALA A 93 -3.62 -9.06 3.61
CA ALA A 93 -4.57 -8.51 2.66
C ALA A 93 -5.36 -7.35 3.27
N SER A 94 -5.87 -7.53 4.49
CA SER A 94 -6.60 -6.50 5.21
C SER A 94 -5.75 -5.26 5.49
N GLY A 95 -4.46 -5.42 5.80
CA GLY A 95 -3.54 -4.31 6.02
C GLY A 95 -3.37 -3.43 4.79
N VAL A 96 -3.21 -4.04 3.62
CA VAL A 96 -3.15 -3.31 2.33
C VAL A 96 -4.46 -2.57 2.06
N VAL A 97 -5.60 -3.24 2.23
CA VAL A 97 -6.93 -2.62 2.04
C VAL A 97 -7.13 -1.43 2.98
N MET A 98 -6.76 -1.56 4.25
CA MET A 98 -6.83 -0.47 5.23
C MET A 98 -5.98 0.74 4.79
N LEU A 99 -4.76 0.54 4.28
CA LEU A 99 -3.93 1.64 3.78
C LEU A 99 -4.53 2.33 2.54
N ILE A 100 -5.17 1.56 1.66
CA ILE A 100 -5.92 2.10 0.51
C ILE A 100 -7.09 2.96 1.00
N VAL A 101 -7.90 2.43 1.93
CA VAL A 101 -9.04 3.16 2.51
C VAL A 101 -8.56 4.44 3.21
N ALA A 102 -7.47 4.37 3.98
CA ALA A 102 -6.89 5.53 4.65
C ALA A 102 -6.50 6.64 3.65
N THR A 103 -5.93 6.25 2.52
CA THR A 103 -5.51 7.14 1.43
C THR A 103 -6.71 7.78 0.73
N VAL A 104 -7.75 7.00 0.45
CA VAL A 104 -9.00 7.49 -0.14
C VAL A 104 -9.68 8.47 0.79
N CYS A 105 -9.88 8.13 2.06
CA CYS A 105 -10.48 9.04 3.05
C CYS A 105 -9.73 10.38 3.11
N ARG A 106 -8.39 10.35 3.09
CA ARG A 106 -7.55 11.55 3.14
C ARG A 106 -7.69 12.44 1.90
N SER A 107 -7.85 11.81 0.74
CA SER A 107 -7.97 12.48 -0.55
C SER A 107 -9.36 13.01 -0.82
N LEU A 108 -10.38 12.47 -0.14
CA LEU A 108 -11.79 12.88 -0.28
C LEU A 108 -12.17 14.12 0.55
N ILE A 109 -11.40 14.47 1.59
CA ILE A 109 -11.63 15.65 2.45
C ILE A 109 -12.02 16.93 1.67
N PRO A 110 -11.30 17.36 0.62
CA PRO A 110 -11.62 18.61 -0.08
C PRO A 110 -12.99 18.58 -0.79
N PHE A 111 -13.52 17.39 -1.10
CA PHE A 111 -14.83 17.22 -1.74
C PHE A 111 -15.98 17.13 -0.74
N PHE A 112 -15.70 16.87 0.54
CA PHE A 112 -16.69 16.70 1.60
C PHE A 112 -16.30 17.51 2.85
N PRO A 113 -16.32 18.85 2.79
CA PRO A 113 -15.86 19.69 3.90
C PRO A 113 -16.66 19.46 5.20
N ASN A 114 -17.95 19.13 5.09
CA ASN A 114 -18.83 18.81 6.23
C ASN A 114 -18.41 17.53 6.97
N LEU A 115 -17.63 16.65 6.33
CA LEU A 115 -17.15 15.38 6.89
C LEU A 115 -15.65 15.38 7.18
N THR A 116 -15.01 16.57 7.23
CA THR A 116 -13.55 16.69 7.38
C THR A 116 -13.03 15.91 8.58
N ASN A 117 -13.65 16.08 9.75
CA ASN A 117 -13.21 15.44 10.99
C ASN A 117 -13.38 13.91 10.93
N GLN A 118 -14.49 13.43 10.36
CA GLN A 118 -14.80 12.02 10.21
C GLN A 118 -13.82 11.35 9.23
N LEU A 119 -13.61 11.94 8.06
CA LEU A 119 -12.69 11.43 7.04
C LEU A 119 -11.23 11.45 7.53
N MET A 120 -10.85 12.50 8.27
CA MET A 120 -9.52 12.58 8.89
C MET A 120 -9.36 11.50 9.96
N GLY A 121 -10.33 11.33 10.86
CA GLY A 121 -10.30 10.30 11.90
C GLY A 121 -10.22 8.89 11.33
N LEU A 122 -11.05 8.57 10.33
CA LEU A 122 -11.00 7.29 9.62
C LEU A 122 -9.66 7.07 8.94
N SER A 123 -9.11 8.09 8.27
CA SER A 123 -7.81 8.01 7.62
C SER A 123 -6.70 7.65 8.61
N ILE A 124 -6.66 8.32 9.77
CA ILE A 124 -5.67 8.06 10.83
C ILE A 124 -5.81 6.63 11.35
N VAL A 125 -7.02 6.21 11.71
CA VAL A 125 -7.28 4.88 12.28
C VAL A 125 -6.87 3.78 11.29
N PHE A 126 -7.33 3.87 10.04
CA PHE A 126 -6.98 2.88 9.01
C PHE A 126 -5.51 2.91 8.59
N TRP A 127 -4.81 4.02 8.80
CA TRP A 127 -3.37 4.07 8.57
C TRP A 127 -2.57 3.40 9.68
N ILE A 128 -2.97 3.57 10.95
CA ILE A 128 -2.24 3.01 12.11
C ILE A 128 -2.48 1.49 12.26
N LEU A 129 -3.73 1.05 12.07
CA LEU A 129 -4.14 -0.33 12.37
C LEU A 129 -3.30 -1.42 11.67
N PRO A 130 -2.94 -1.31 10.38
CA PRO A 130 -2.10 -2.30 9.70
C PRO A 130 -0.78 -2.57 10.42
N PHE A 131 -0.12 -1.52 10.91
CA PHE A 131 1.15 -1.63 11.61
C PHE A 131 0.99 -2.23 13.01
N VAL A 132 -0.12 -1.91 13.70
CA VAL A 132 -0.46 -2.54 14.98
C VAL A 132 -0.73 -4.03 14.79
N VAL A 133 -1.54 -4.40 13.80
CA VAL A 133 -1.83 -5.80 13.47
C VAL A 133 -0.54 -6.54 13.10
N TYR A 134 0.31 -5.94 12.27
CA TYR A 134 1.61 -6.48 11.92
C TYR A 134 2.47 -6.76 13.16
N PHE A 135 2.57 -5.80 14.09
CA PHE A 135 3.35 -5.97 15.31
C PHE A 135 2.90 -7.20 16.10
N PHE A 136 1.59 -7.32 16.38
CA PHE A 136 1.07 -8.46 17.14
C PHE A 136 1.19 -9.79 16.40
N LYS A 137 1.13 -9.79 15.07
CA LYS A 137 1.26 -11.00 14.26
C LYS A 137 2.70 -11.49 14.12
N THR A 138 3.67 -10.60 14.24
CA THR A 138 5.07 -10.89 13.86
C THR A 138 6.08 -10.74 14.99
N LYS A 139 5.72 -10.15 16.13
CA LYS A 139 6.62 -9.92 17.28
C LYS A 139 7.38 -11.18 17.70
N ASP A 140 6.70 -12.33 17.77
CA ASP A 140 7.31 -13.57 18.25
C ASP A 140 8.31 -14.12 17.23
N PHE A 141 8.12 -13.82 15.95
CA PHE A 141 9.03 -14.26 14.89
C PHE A 141 10.38 -13.56 15.02
N LEU A 142 10.36 -12.29 15.42
CA LEU A 142 11.54 -11.44 15.61
C LEU A 142 12.26 -11.72 16.94
N LEU A 143 11.57 -12.28 17.92
CA LEU A 143 12.14 -12.64 19.23
C LEU A 143 12.66 -14.09 19.28
N SER A 144 12.29 -14.90 18.29
CA SER A 144 12.73 -16.29 18.16
C SER A 144 13.90 -16.42 17.17
N PRO A 145 14.81 -17.39 17.37
CA PRO A 145 15.76 -17.79 16.34
C PRO A 145 15.05 -18.17 15.03
N ARG A 146 15.79 -18.11 13.91
CA ARG A 146 15.28 -18.58 12.61
C ARG A 146 14.83 -20.03 12.70
N VAL A 147 13.67 -20.33 12.12
CA VAL A 147 13.09 -21.70 12.17
C VAL A 147 13.78 -22.68 11.20
N ASP A 148 14.51 -22.17 10.21
CA ASP A 148 15.26 -22.99 9.24
C ASP A 148 16.66 -23.40 9.73
N GLY A 149 17.07 -22.96 10.93
CA GLY A 149 18.37 -23.30 11.52
C GLY A 149 19.56 -22.62 10.84
N ILE A 150 19.33 -21.72 9.88
CA ILE A 150 20.38 -20.92 9.25
C ILE A 150 20.79 -19.82 10.22
N LYS A 151 22.07 -19.43 10.21
CA LYS A 151 22.52 -18.26 10.96
C LYS A 151 21.78 -17.00 10.45
N GLY A 152 21.11 -16.31 11.37
CA GLY A 152 20.51 -14.99 11.14
C GLY A 152 21.54 -13.89 11.25
#